data_AF-A0A024VIL8-F1
#
_entry.id   AF-A0A024VIL8-F1
#
_cell.length_a   1.000
_cell.length_b   1.000
_cell.length_c   1.000
_cell.angle_alpha   90.00
_cell.angle_beta   90.00
_cell.angle_gamma   90.00
#
_symmetry.space_group_name_H-M   'P 1'
#
loop_
_entity.id
_entity.type
_entity.pdbx_description
1 polymer ?
#
loop_
_entity_poly.entity_id
_entity_poly.type
_entity_poly.pdbx_seq_one_letter_code
_entity_poly.pdbx_strand_id
1 'polypeptide(L)'
;MYNGAKGAGVDLRVHFKNTYEAARAIRRMKLLEAKKYLNDVIEKKRCVPFRKYNGGVGRTNQAKEFNHTQGRWPAKSCKFLLNILDNVQANAEVNIYMK
;
A
#
# COMPACT_ATOMS: atom_id res chain seq x y z
N MET A 1 16.25 -9.92 -20.73
CA MET A 1 14.79 -9.69 -20.73
C MET A 1 14.42 -8.92 -19.45
N TYR A 2 13.98 -7.67 -19.55
CA TYR A 2 13.52 -6.90 -18.38
C TYR A 2 12.06 -7.27 -18.04
N ASN A 3 11.87 -8.32 -17.23
CA ASN A 3 10.56 -8.80 -16.78
C ASN A 3 10.01 -8.01 -15.57
N GLY A 4 10.01 -6.67 -15.63
CA GLY A 4 9.45 -5.88 -14.53
C GLY A 4 9.35 -4.39 -14.79
N ALA A 5 8.21 -3.82 -14.41
CA ALA A 5 7.98 -2.38 -14.37
C ALA A 5 8.41 -1.82 -13.00
N LYS A 6 8.96 -0.60 -13.00
CA LYS A 6 9.46 0.08 -11.80
C LYS A 6 8.88 1.49 -11.74
N GLY A 7 8.85 2.04 -10.53
CA GLY A 7 8.39 3.39 -10.23
C GLY A 7 8.78 3.75 -8.81
N ALA A 8 8.99 5.05 -8.55
CA ALA A 8 9.39 5.55 -7.25
C ALA A 8 8.74 6.91 -6.99
N GLY A 9 8.43 7.18 -5.72
CA GLY A 9 8.10 8.52 -5.24
C GLY A 9 9.26 9.05 -4.41
N VAL A 10 9.73 10.25 -4.72
CA VAL A 10 10.88 10.91 -4.07
C VAL A 10 10.39 12.05 -3.20
N ASP A 11 11.02 12.24 -2.04
CA ASP A 11 10.74 13.33 -1.07
C ASP A 11 9.25 13.53 -0.75
N LEU A 12 8.57 12.43 -0.44
CA LEU A 12 7.13 12.45 -0.19
C LEU A 12 6.84 13.01 1.21
N ARG A 13 6.01 14.07 1.28
CA ARG A 13 5.53 14.67 2.54
C ARG A 13 4.47 13.80 3.24
N VAL A 14 4.86 12.62 3.68
CA VAL A 14 4.01 11.63 4.37
C VAL A 14 4.71 11.06 5.61
N HIS A 15 3.93 10.55 6.56
CA HIS A 15 4.50 9.95 7.76
C HIS A 15 5.15 8.61 7.44
N PHE A 16 6.48 8.53 7.58
CA PHE A 16 7.29 7.37 7.25
C PHE A 16 6.73 6.06 7.82
N LYS A 17 6.45 6.01 9.14
CA LYS A 17 6.01 4.77 9.80
C LYS A 17 4.67 4.26 9.25
N ASN A 18 3.76 5.16 8.88
CA ASN A 18 2.45 4.78 8.34
C ASN A 18 2.58 4.24 6.92
N THR A 19 3.40 4.90 6.12
CA THR A 19 3.67 4.49 4.74
C THR A 19 4.40 3.16 4.71
N TYR A 20 5.32 2.90 5.65
CA TYR A 20 6.00 1.61 5.78
C TYR A 20 5.02 0.46 6.06
N GLU A 21 4.12 0.60 7.04
CA GLU A 21 3.16 -0.47 7.35
C GLU A 21 2.18 -0.69 6.20
N ALA A 22 1.70 0.38 5.55
CA ALA A 22 0.81 0.27 4.39
C ALA A 22 1.52 -0.39 3.19
N ALA A 23 2.77 -0.01 2.90
CA ALA A 23 3.57 -0.62 1.83
C ALA A 23 3.89 -2.09 2.14
N ARG A 24 4.13 -2.41 3.41
CA ARG A 24 4.36 -3.79 3.85
C ARG A 24 3.12 -4.66 3.68
N ALA A 25 1.93 -4.11 3.91
CA ALA A 25 0.66 -4.83 3.74
C ALA A 25 0.41 -5.24 2.27
N ILE A 26 0.74 -4.38 1.30
CA ILE A 26 0.56 -4.66 -0.13
C ILE A 26 1.69 -5.48 -0.77
N ARG A 27 2.75 -5.78 -0.02
CA ARG A 27 3.93 -6.45 -0.56
C ARG A 27 3.57 -7.88 -1.00
N ARG A 28 3.94 -8.24 -2.24
CA ARG A 28 3.62 -9.52 -2.92
C ARG A 28 2.14 -9.71 -3.31
N MET A 29 1.31 -8.67 -3.23
CA MET A 29 -0.03 -8.71 -3.82
C MET A 29 0.04 -8.47 -5.34
N LYS A 30 -0.98 -8.94 -6.08
CA LYS A 30 -1.15 -8.53 -7.47
C LYS A 30 -1.50 -7.04 -7.54
N LEU A 31 -1.15 -6.37 -8.63
CA LEU A 31 -1.32 -4.92 -8.77
C LEU A 31 -2.78 -4.47 -8.56
N LEU A 32 -3.74 -5.15 -9.19
CA LEU A 32 -5.16 -4.82 -9.06
C LEU A 32 -5.69 -5.05 -7.64
N GLU A 33 -5.25 -6.13 -6.98
CA GLU A 33 -5.61 -6.43 -5.59
C GLU A 33 -5.02 -5.39 -4.63
N ALA A 34 -3.77 -4.97 -4.86
CA ALA A 34 -3.12 -3.93 -4.06
C ALA A 34 -3.86 -2.59 -4.18
N LYS A 35 -4.24 -2.18 -5.41
CA LYS A 35 -5.02 -0.96 -5.63
C LYS A 35 -6.38 -1.03 -4.93
N LYS A 36 -7.10 -2.14 -5.09
CA LYS A 36 -8.37 -2.37 -4.41
C LYS A 36 -8.23 -2.26 -2.90
N TYR A 37 -7.24 -2.95 -2.32
CA TYR A 37 -6.99 -2.91 -0.88
C TYR A 37 -6.69 -1.49 -0.37
N LEU A 38 -5.86 -0.72 -1.08
CA LEU A 38 -5.55 0.66 -0.69
C LEU A 38 -6.79 1.56 -0.74
N ASN A 39 -7.68 1.38 -1.72
CA ASN A 39 -8.96 2.10 -1.77
C ASN A 39 -9.88 1.69 -0.61
N ASP A 40 -10.00 0.39 -0.32
CA ASP A 40 -10.77 -0.11 0.83
C ASP A 40 -10.26 0.47 2.16
N VAL A 41 -8.94 0.69 2.28
CA VAL A 41 -8.34 1.34 3.46
C VAL A 41 -8.68 2.82 3.54
N ILE A 42 -8.69 3.53 2.42
CA ILE A 42 -9.07 4.95 2.37
C ILE A 42 -10.55 5.12 2.79
N GLU A 43 -11.41 4.20 2.35
CA GLU A 43 -12.82 4.15 2.72
C GLU A 43 -13.08 3.54 4.12
N LYS A 44 -12.02 3.18 4.84
CA LYS A 44 -12.06 2.54 6.16
C LYS A 44 -12.79 1.19 6.24
N LYS A 45 -13.02 0.55 5.09
CA LYS A 45 -13.61 -0.79 4.99
C LYS A 45 -12.67 -1.89 5.48
N ARG A 46 -11.36 -1.74 5.21
CA ARG A 46 -10.31 -2.65 5.68
C ARG A 46 -9.19 -1.89 6.36
N CYS A 47 -8.57 -2.47 7.37
CA CYS A 47 -7.49 -1.82 8.12
C CYS A 47 -6.11 -2.23 7.57
N VAL A 48 -5.12 -1.37 7.81
CA VAL A 48 -3.70 -1.74 7.67
C VAL A 48 -3.23 -2.30 9.01
N PRO A 49 -2.69 -3.53 9.06
CA PRO A 49 -2.12 -4.08 10.29
C PRO A 49 -0.80 -3.37 10.62
N PHE A 50 -0.68 -2.82 11.83
CA PHE A 50 0.56 -2.18 12.29
C PHE A 50 1.38 -3.19 13.09
N ARG A 51 2.55 -3.61 12.55
CA ARG A 51 3.36 -4.66 13.17
C ARG A 51 4.71 -4.18 13.72
N LYS A 52 5.45 -3.36 12.96
CA LYS A 52 6.78 -2.86 13.37
C LYS A 52 6.65 -1.59 14.21
N TYR A 53 5.77 -0.67 13.79
CA TYR A 53 5.56 0.62 14.45
C TYR A 53 4.20 0.68 15.14
N ASN A 54 4.01 -0.16 16.16
CA ASN A 54 2.70 -0.39 16.79
C ASN A 54 2.54 0.17 18.22
N GLY A 55 3.49 0.98 18.69
CA GLY A 55 3.40 1.64 20.01
C GLY A 55 2.16 2.55 20.11
N GLY A 56 1.27 2.25 21.07
CA GLY A 56 0.03 3.01 21.28
C GLY A 56 -1.01 2.90 20.16
N VAL A 57 -0.90 1.91 19.27
CA VAL A 57 -1.88 1.74 18.18
C VAL A 57 -3.14 1.05 18.70
N GLY A 58 -4.30 1.60 18.35
CA GLY A 58 -5.61 1.04 18.70
C GLY A 58 -5.84 -0.36 18.14
N ARG A 59 -6.64 -1.15 18.86
CA ARG A 59 -7.09 -2.48 18.42
C ARG A 59 -8.34 -2.36 17.55
N THR A 60 -8.48 -3.23 16.56
CA THR A 60 -9.64 -3.25 15.65
C THR A 60 -9.98 -4.67 15.23
N ASN A 61 -11.28 -4.99 15.16
CA ASN A 61 -11.74 -6.30 14.71
C ASN A 61 -11.33 -6.60 13.26
N GLN A 62 -11.14 -5.58 12.43
CA GLN A 62 -10.66 -5.73 11.05
C GLN A 62 -9.24 -6.32 10.97
N ALA A 63 -8.43 -6.20 12.04
CA ALA A 63 -7.08 -6.75 12.07
C ALA A 63 -7.08 -8.28 12.16
N LYS A 64 -8.21 -8.90 12.54
CA LYS A 64 -8.37 -10.36 12.65
C LYS A 64 -8.09 -11.06 11.32
N GLU A 65 -8.45 -10.44 10.20
CA GLU A 65 -8.14 -10.96 8.85
C GLU A 65 -6.63 -11.19 8.64
N PHE A 66 -5.81 -10.36 9.28
CA PHE A 66 -4.35 -10.42 9.18
C PHE A 66 -3.71 -11.23 10.32
N ASN A 67 -4.51 -11.99 11.07
CA ASN A 67 -4.12 -12.66 12.32
C ASN A 67 -3.40 -11.71 13.27
N HIS A 68 -3.92 -10.49 13.40
CA HIS A 68 -3.34 -9.44 14.23
C HIS A 68 -4.41 -8.71 15.04
N THR A 69 -4.00 -7.91 16.02
CA THR A 69 -4.93 -7.20 16.91
C THR A 69 -4.98 -5.70 16.65
N GLN A 70 -3.89 -5.10 16.18
CA GLN A 70 -3.73 -3.65 16.04
C GLN A 70 -3.72 -3.21 14.58
N GLY A 71 -4.42 -2.12 14.28
CA GLY A 71 -4.48 -1.59 12.91
C GLY A 71 -5.02 -0.16 12.85
N ARG A 72 -4.72 0.54 11.74
CA ARG A 72 -5.22 1.89 11.46
C ARG A 72 -5.56 2.05 9.98
N TRP A 73 -6.11 3.22 9.62
CA TRP A 73 -6.46 3.61 8.25
C TRP A 73 -5.66 4.83 7.80
N PRO A 74 -4.37 4.67 7.41
CA PRO A 74 -3.51 5.79 7.05
C PRO A 74 -3.83 6.33 5.64
N ALA A 75 -4.95 7.04 5.50
CA ALA A 75 -5.49 7.51 4.21
C ALA A 75 -4.48 8.32 3.38
N LYS A 76 -3.70 9.22 4.00
CA LYS A 76 -2.68 10.00 3.28
C LYS A 76 -1.64 9.08 2.64
N SER A 77 -1.06 8.16 3.42
CA SER A 77 -0.05 7.22 2.92
C SER A 77 -0.59 6.32 1.82
N CYS A 78 -1.83 5.83 1.94
CA CYS A 78 -2.46 5.00 0.92
C CYS A 78 -2.65 5.75 -0.42
N LYS A 79 -3.07 7.03 -0.38
CA LYS A 79 -3.20 7.86 -1.60
C LYS A 79 -1.86 8.02 -2.34
N PHE A 80 -0.77 8.24 -1.61
CA PHE A 80 0.55 8.34 -2.24
C PHE A 80 1.02 7.00 -2.82
N LEU A 81 0.76 5.88 -2.13
CA LEU A 81 1.09 4.56 -2.65
C LEU A 81 0.28 4.23 -3.92
N LEU A 82 -1.00 4.61 -3.98
CA LEU A 82 -1.82 4.46 -5.19
C LEU A 82 -1.21 5.20 -6.38
N ASN A 83 -0.83 6.47 -6.20
CA ASN A 83 -0.20 7.26 -7.26
C ASN A 83 1.08 6.58 -7.79
N ILE A 84 1.93 6.04 -6.91
CA ILE A 84 3.12 5.29 -7.33
C ILE A 84 2.72 4.03 -8.11
N LEU A 85 1.70 3.30 -7.69
CA LEU A 85 1.21 2.11 -8.40
C LEU A 85 0.59 2.43 -9.76
N ASP A 86 -0.05 3.59 -9.91
CA ASP A 86 -0.57 4.07 -11.19
C ASP A 86 0.57 4.35 -12.16
N ASN A 87 1.65 4.99 -11.69
CA ASN A 87 2.86 5.22 -12.49
C ASN A 87 3.54 3.89 -12.88
N VAL A 88 3.66 2.94 -11.94
CA VAL A 88 4.21 1.60 -12.25
C VAL A 88 3.36 0.89 -13.31
N GLN A 89 2.03 1.01 -13.26
CA GLN A 89 1.15 0.44 -14.27
C GLN A 89 1.40 1.07 -15.66
N ALA A 90 1.46 2.40 -15.74
CA ALA A 90 1.75 3.09 -17.00
C ALA A 90 3.10 2.65 -17.59
N ASN A 91 4.14 2.51 -16.75
CA ASN A 91 5.44 2.01 -17.20
C ASN A 91 5.38 0.54 -17.65
N ALA A 92 4.53 -0.29 -17.05
CA ALA A 92 4.34 -1.67 -17.48
C ALA A 92 3.70 -1.73 -18.88
N GLU A 93 2.69 -0.91 -19.12
CA GLU A 93 2.01 -0.79 -20.42
C GLU A 93 2.99 -0.34 -21.50
N VAL A 94 3.76 0.73 -21.26
CA VAL A 94 4.79 1.22 -22.21
C VAL A 94 5.81 0.14 -22.56
N ASN A 95 6.29 -0.63 -21.57
CA ASN A 95 7.25 -1.72 -21.80
C ASN A 95 6.66 -2.90 -22.61
N ILE A 96 5.34 -3.10 -22.60
CA ILE A 96 4.69 -4.11 -23.44
C ILE A 96 4.67 -3.65 -24.90
N TYR A 97 4.37 -2.37 -25.16
CA TYR A 97 4.31 -1.82 -26.52
C TYR A 97 5.68 -1.62 -27.17
N MET A 98 6.73 -1.41 -26.38
CA MET A 98 8.11 -1.28 -26.88
C MET A 98 8.80 -2.63 -27.13
N LYS A 99 8.10 -3.75 -26.93
CA LYS A 99 8.60 -5.10 -27.13
C LYS A 99 8.15 -5.66 -28.48
#